data_AF-A0A6G4U8K2-F1
#
_entry.id   AF-A0A6G4U8K2-F1
#
_cell.length_a   1.000
_cell.length_b   1.000
_cell.length_c   1.000
_cell.angle_alpha   90.00
_cell.angle_beta   90.00
_cell.angle_gamma   90.00
#
_symmetry.space_group_name_H-M   'P 1'
#
loop_
_entity.id
_entity.type
_entity.pdbx_description
1 polymer ?
#
loop_
_entity_poly.entity_id
_entity_poly.type
_entity_poly.pdbx_seq_one_letter_code
_entity_poly.pdbx_strand_id
1 'polypeptide(L)'
;MSSRGRHRTSRWKLTGGAAAAAIALTWTAMGMPGWASEDGAQSAAEAAAATKTAAVGAVACDDGEEGDGKGRYQPVYVYRAEGGARESGPAAVRQVIWDVDQTFEASAKRYAGYNESRRPRFVQDEDCKPTVMSVAVEGLGEEHAMGDVREKAQEAVRQKVGAGADEWLETHRLLLFYDTGKPDGCGTAGAPGPDSRADSHSGWAEVSWDCAGEGAMTHEMIHNFGVTHCDEDKAQGNDPICRGYDETPRCSSPRSGAVLDCGRDDFAYFHPRPAKGTPLAGKPAQNVARSPYLISDKAAQPVAARLADAEGGKCLAPDGDGLTLAACGGDDQTWVREISGHGWFKFKLGEKCLAKGEGGSPVLEACAKTAGQHWWVEENQGDARNGYGIVHRSGGEPVAVDGAKTFVMKG
;
A
#
# COMPACT_ATOMS: atom_id res chain seq x y z
N MET A 1 51.46 11.44 40.50
CA MET A 1 50.46 11.84 41.51
C MET A 1 49.79 10.57 41.99
N SER A 2 49.95 10.25 43.27
CA SER A 2 49.88 8.89 43.81
C SER A 2 48.66 8.69 44.71
N SER A 3 48.16 7.45 44.68
CA SER A 3 47.68 6.66 45.84
C SER A 3 46.19 6.67 46.23
N ARG A 4 45.57 5.48 46.00
CA ARG A 4 44.73 4.64 46.93
C ARG A 4 43.43 5.29 47.46
N GLY A 5 42.24 4.71 47.40
CA GLY A 5 41.79 3.31 47.42
C GLY A 5 40.83 3.10 48.59
N ARG A 6 39.64 2.51 48.38
CA ARG A 6 38.97 1.49 49.23
C ARG A 6 37.48 1.33 48.92
N HIS A 7 37.12 0.06 48.72
CA HIS A 7 35.77 -0.49 48.84
C HIS A 7 35.16 -0.27 50.23
N ARG A 8 33.83 -0.10 50.27
CA ARG A 8 33.02 -0.54 51.40
C ARG A 8 31.71 -1.16 50.92
N THR A 9 31.57 -2.44 51.26
CA THR A 9 30.39 -3.29 51.15
C THR A 9 29.36 -2.94 52.22
N SER A 10 28.07 -2.92 51.89
CA SER A 10 26.99 -3.16 52.84
C SER A 10 26.06 -4.25 52.29
N ARG A 11 26.18 -5.44 52.89
CA ARG A 11 25.15 -6.48 52.88
C ARG A 11 24.16 -6.13 53.99
N TRP A 12 22.87 -6.02 53.67
CA TRP A 12 21.80 -6.32 54.63
C TRP A 12 20.83 -7.32 54.01
N LYS A 13 20.55 -8.34 54.81
CA LYS A 13 19.76 -9.53 54.51
C LYS A 13 18.28 -9.17 54.51
N LEU A 14 17.54 -9.63 53.50
CA LEU A 14 16.10 -9.84 53.60
C LEU A 14 15.86 -11.35 53.66
N THR A 15 15.30 -11.74 54.80
CA THR A 15 14.82 -13.07 55.17
C THR A 15 13.52 -13.38 54.47
N GLY A 16 13.30 -14.68 54.25
CA GLY A 16 12.27 -15.21 53.37
C GLY A 16 10.83 -15.05 53.85
N GLY A 17 9.94 -15.18 52.88
CA GLY A 17 8.51 -15.38 53.02
C GLY A 17 7.98 -15.91 51.69
N ALA A 18 7.89 -17.22 51.58
CA ALA A 18 7.39 -17.93 50.41
C ALA A 18 5.86 -17.88 50.37
N ALA A 19 5.28 -17.52 49.21
CA ALA A 19 4.02 -18.06 48.70
C ALA A 19 3.69 -17.44 47.33
N ALA A 20 3.09 -18.26 46.47
CA ALA A 20 2.46 -17.95 45.18
C ALA A 20 3.41 -17.80 43.96
N ALA A 21 3.89 -18.96 43.49
CA ALA A 21 4.09 -19.18 42.07
C ALA A 21 2.73 -19.14 41.37
N ALA A 22 2.47 -18.08 40.60
CA ALA A 22 1.56 -18.01 39.45
C ALA A 22 1.30 -16.53 39.11
N ILE A 23 2.25 -15.88 38.43
CA ILE A 23 1.88 -14.86 37.43
C ILE A 23 2.66 -15.21 36.18
N ALA A 24 1.88 -15.71 35.23
CA ALA A 24 2.29 -16.07 33.90
C ALA A 24 3.04 -14.94 33.22
N LEU A 25 4.03 -15.34 32.43
CA LEU A 25 4.47 -14.66 31.24
C LEU A 25 3.24 -14.25 30.40
N THR A 26 2.81 -13.00 30.53
CA THR A 26 1.98 -12.31 29.54
C THR A 26 2.78 -11.16 28.98
N TRP A 27 3.69 -11.50 28.07
CA TRP A 27 4.34 -10.60 27.12
C TRP A 27 4.30 -11.18 25.69
N THR A 28 3.25 -11.96 25.39
CA THR A 28 2.99 -12.59 24.07
C THR A 28 1.64 -12.18 23.47
N ALA A 29 1.09 -11.02 23.84
CA ALA A 29 -0.23 -10.57 23.36
C ALA A 29 -0.27 -9.08 22.98
N MET A 30 0.80 -8.58 22.35
CA MET A 30 0.70 -7.47 21.41
C MET A 30 1.10 -7.99 20.04
N GLY A 31 0.39 -9.03 19.59
CA GLY A 31 0.35 -9.39 18.18
C GLY A 31 -0.31 -8.22 17.44
N MET A 32 0.37 -7.69 16.44
CA MET A 32 -0.25 -6.79 15.49
C MET A 32 -1.43 -7.53 14.84
N PRO A 33 -2.65 -6.95 14.86
CA PRO A 33 -3.78 -7.60 14.21
C PRO A 33 -3.58 -7.53 12.70
N GLY A 34 -3.66 -8.69 12.04
CA GLY A 34 -4.09 -8.79 10.65
C GLY A 34 -3.03 -8.97 9.58
N TRP A 35 -2.08 -9.89 9.75
CA TRP A 35 -1.30 -10.43 8.63
C TRP A 35 -1.39 -11.97 8.75
N ALA A 36 -2.08 -12.58 7.77
CA ALA A 36 -2.53 -13.98 7.70
C ALA A 36 -3.72 -14.38 8.58
N SER A 37 -4.94 -14.33 8.01
CA SER A 37 -5.99 -15.28 8.35
C SER A 37 -5.84 -16.52 7.44
N GLU A 38 -5.70 -17.71 8.02
CA GLU A 38 -5.68 -19.00 7.31
C GLU A 38 -7.08 -19.48 6.86
N ASP A 39 -8.06 -18.57 6.80
CA ASP A 39 -9.44 -18.93 6.49
C ASP A 39 -9.65 -19.02 4.97
N GLY A 40 -9.63 -20.26 4.46
CA GLY A 40 -10.37 -20.73 3.28
C GLY A 40 -9.98 -20.17 1.90
N ALA A 41 -9.61 -21.05 0.97
CA ALA A 41 -9.44 -20.65 -0.44
C ALA A 41 -10.80 -20.34 -1.10
N GLN A 42 -10.97 -19.09 -1.56
CA GLN A 42 -12.13 -18.64 -2.34
C GLN A 42 -12.33 -19.46 -3.62
N SER A 43 -13.58 -19.69 -4.01
CA SER A 43 -13.89 -20.34 -5.29
C SER A 43 -13.66 -19.38 -6.47
N ALA A 44 -13.24 -19.92 -7.63
CA ALA A 44 -12.99 -19.13 -8.84
C ALA A 44 -14.23 -18.33 -9.32
N ALA A 45 -15.44 -18.78 -8.98
CA ALA A 45 -16.69 -18.13 -9.35
C ALA A 45 -16.98 -16.86 -8.52
N GLU A 46 -16.61 -16.85 -7.24
CA GLU A 46 -16.77 -15.68 -6.36
C GLU A 46 -15.77 -14.56 -6.71
N ALA A 47 -14.53 -14.94 -7.04
CA ALA A 47 -13.53 -14.00 -7.55
C ALA A 47 -13.92 -13.38 -8.91
N ALA A 48 -14.62 -14.14 -9.77
CA ALA A 48 -15.12 -13.65 -11.07
C ALA A 48 -16.36 -12.76 -10.95
N ALA A 49 -17.20 -12.97 -9.93
CA ALA A 49 -18.39 -12.15 -9.69
C ALA A 49 -18.05 -10.77 -9.08
N ALA A 50 -17.01 -10.71 -8.25
CA ALA A 50 -16.49 -9.46 -7.68
C ALA A 50 -15.77 -8.56 -8.70
N THR A 51 -15.25 -9.13 -9.78
CA THR A 51 -14.45 -8.41 -10.80
C THR A 51 -15.25 -7.92 -12.01
N LYS A 52 -16.59 -7.90 -11.94
CA LYS A 52 -17.43 -7.11 -12.87
C LYS A 52 -17.39 -5.61 -12.54
N THR A 53 -16.17 -5.08 -12.70
CA THR A 53 -15.72 -3.73 -13.04
C THR A 53 -16.51 -2.54 -12.47
N ALA A 54 -16.00 -1.94 -11.39
CA ALA A 54 -15.74 -0.50 -11.47
C ALA A 54 -14.82 -0.22 -12.65
N ALA A 55 -15.04 0.89 -13.35
CA ALA A 55 -14.00 1.41 -14.22
C ALA A 55 -12.78 1.72 -13.34
N VAL A 56 -11.76 0.86 -13.39
CA VAL A 56 -10.44 1.18 -12.82
C VAL A 56 -10.06 2.53 -13.41
N GLY A 57 -9.86 3.54 -12.57
CA GLY A 57 -9.53 4.88 -13.04
C GLY A 57 -8.18 4.89 -13.75
N ALA A 58 -7.90 5.97 -14.48
CA ALA A 58 -6.58 6.18 -15.06
C ALA A 58 -5.54 6.40 -13.94
N VAL A 59 -4.35 5.79 -14.09
CA VAL A 59 -3.16 6.17 -13.31
C VAL A 59 -2.57 7.46 -13.88
N ALA A 60 -1.43 7.93 -13.35
CA ALA A 60 -0.77 9.11 -13.90
C ALA A 60 -0.33 8.85 -15.35
N CYS A 61 -0.89 9.60 -16.30
CA CYS A 61 -0.49 9.52 -17.69
C CYS A 61 0.98 9.91 -17.87
N ASP A 62 1.81 8.96 -18.29
CA ASP A 62 3.11 9.22 -18.88
C ASP A 62 2.94 9.58 -20.36
N ASP A 63 3.04 10.87 -20.68
CA ASP A 63 3.01 11.42 -22.04
C ASP A 63 4.42 11.51 -22.68
N GLY A 64 5.45 11.02 -22.00
CA GLY A 64 6.84 11.06 -22.46
C GLY A 64 7.49 12.44 -22.42
N GLU A 65 6.80 13.49 -21.93
CA GLU A 65 7.32 14.86 -21.92
C GLU A 65 8.53 15.05 -20.99
N GLU A 66 8.74 14.13 -20.05
CA GLU A 66 9.89 14.16 -19.14
C GLU A 66 11.20 13.54 -19.69
N GLY A 67 11.21 13.06 -20.95
CA GLY A 67 12.41 12.65 -21.71
C GLY A 67 12.85 11.18 -21.59
N ASP A 68 13.81 10.79 -22.45
CA ASP A 68 14.42 9.45 -22.52
C ASP A 68 15.40 9.25 -21.34
N GLY A 69 15.14 8.28 -20.49
CA GLY A 69 15.89 8.06 -19.23
C GLY A 69 15.00 7.93 -17.99
N LYS A 70 13.68 7.98 -18.17
CA LYS A 70 12.70 7.66 -17.13
C LYS A 70 12.52 6.16 -17.00
N GLY A 71 12.42 5.70 -15.76
CA GLY A 71 12.18 4.30 -15.44
C GLY A 71 10.69 4.02 -15.26
N ARG A 72 10.22 2.82 -15.59
CA ARG A 72 8.81 2.43 -15.48
C ARG A 72 8.62 1.23 -14.56
N TYR A 73 7.47 1.17 -13.91
CA TYR A 73 7.01 -0.03 -13.22
C TYR A 73 6.19 -0.88 -14.18
N GLN A 74 6.58 -2.15 -14.35
CA GLN A 74 5.80 -3.14 -15.10
C GLN A 74 5.07 -4.07 -14.12
N PRO A 75 3.74 -3.97 -13.99
CA PRO A 75 2.95 -4.97 -13.28
C PRO A 75 2.96 -6.30 -14.03
N VAL A 76 3.22 -7.39 -13.32
CA VAL A 76 3.32 -8.74 -13.88
C VAL A 76 2.43 -9.69 -13.08
N TYR A 77 1.43 -10.27 -13.75
CA TYR A 77 0.61 -11.35 -13.20
C TYR A 77 1.27 -12.69 -13.51
N VAL A 78 1.76 -13.37 -12.48
CA VAL A 78 2.48 -14.64 -12.61
C VAL A 78 1.55 -15.77 -12.18
N TYR A 79 1.41 -16.79 -13.02
CA TYR A 79 0.54 -17.93 -12.76
C TYR A 79 1.21 -19.25 -13.10
N ARG A 80 0.74 -20.36 -12.50
CA ARG A 80 1.23 -21.70 -12.86
C ARG A 80 0.70 -22.13 -14.23
N ALA A 81 1.59 -22.58 -15.11
CA ALA A 81 1.22 -23.05 -16.44
C ALA A 81 0.18 -24.18 -16.41
N GLU A 82 0.34 -25.14 -15.50
CA GLU A 82 -0.55 -26.31 -15.36
C GLU A 82 -1.99 -25.95 -14.95
N GLY A 83 -2.16 -24.88 -14.17
CA GLY A 83 -3.47 -24.38 -13.72
C GLY A 83 -4.11 -23.37 -14.67
N GLY A 84 -3.31 -22.81 -15.59
CA GLY A 84 -3.71 -21.69 -16.43
C GLY A 84 -3.84 -20.38 -15.64
N ALA A 85 -4.03 -19.28 -16.37
CA ALA A 85 -4.27 -17.98 -15.77
C ALA A 85 -5.69 -17.91 -15.19
N ARG A 86 -5.84 -17.33 -14.00
CA ARG A 86 -7.15 -16.90 -13.51
C ARG A 86 -7.67 -15.80 -14.42
N GLU A 87 -8.90 -15.95 -14.90
CA GLU A 87 -9.53 -14.97 -15.80
C GLU A 87 -9.54 -13.55 -15.22
N SER A 88 -9.83 -13.43 -13.92
CA SER A 88 -9.86 -12.15 -13.20
C SER A 88 -8.49 -11.62 -12.77
N GLY A 89 -7.42 -12.41 -12.93
CA GLY A 89 -6.09 -12.10 -12.40
C GLY A 89 -5.56 -10.74 -12.85
N PRO A 90 -5.42 -10.48 -14.17
CA PRO A 90 -4.96 -9.19 -14.67
C PRO A 90 -5.84 -8.00 -14.27
N ALA A 91 -7.15 -8.20 -14.14
CA ALA A 91 -8.06 -7.13 -13.72
C ALA A 91 -7.86 -6.76 -12.24
N ALA A 92 -7.70 -7.75 -11.37
CA ALA A 92 -7.39 -7.53 -9.96
C ALA A 92 -6.04 -6.83 -9.78
N VAL A 93 -5.01 -7.24 -10.54
CA VAL A 93 -3.70 -6.55 -10.52
C VAL A 93 -3.84 -5.08 -10.95
N ARG A 94 -4.62 -4.78 -12.01
CA ARG A 94 -4.85 -3.38 -12.41
C ARG A 94 -5.51 -2.55 -11.31
N GLN A 95 -6.46 -3.13 -10.58
CA GLN A 95 -7.12 -2.47 -9.46
C GLN A 95 -6.11 -2.12 -8.37
N VAL A 96 -5.30 -3.09 -7.92
CA VAL A 96 -4.25 -2.87 -6.91
C VAL A 96 -3.28 -1.77 -7.35
N ILE A 97 -2.81 -1.81 -8.60
CA ILE A 97 -1.88 -0.81 -9.13
C ILE A 97 -2.50 0.59 -9.16
N TRP A 98 -3.79 0.68 -9.47
CA TRP A 98 -4.49 1.95 -9.39
C TRP A 98 -4.64 2.43 -7.94
N ASP A 99 -4.94 1.56 -6.97
CA ASP A 99 -4.99 1.96 -5.56
C ASP A 99 -3.62 2.44 -5.05
N VAL A 100 -2.55 1.72 -5.40
CA VAL A 100 -1.15 2.12 -5.12
C VAL A 100 -0.87 3.53 -5.64
N ASP A 101 -1.23 3.81 -6.89
CA ASP A 101 -1.08 5.13 -7.51
C ASP A 101 -1.76 6.24 -6.69
N GLN A 102 -2.97 5.98 -6.19
CA GLN A 102 -3.73 6.92 -5.36
C GLN A 102 -3.05 7.14 -4.00
N THR A 103 -2.46 6.11 -3.42
CA THR A 103 -1.76 6.20 -2.14
C THR A 103 -0.43 6.94 -2.26
N PHE A 104 0.27 6.81 -3.38
CA PHE A 104 1.40 7.66 -3.72
C PHE A 104 0.99 9.14 -3.81
N GLU A 105 -0.10 9.46 -4.54
CA GLU A 105 -0.61 10.84 -4.62
C GLU A 105 -1.04 11.39 -3.26
N ALA A 106 -1.80 10.59 -2.50
CA ALA A 106 -2.28 10.98 -1.18
C ALA A 106 -1.10 11.23 -0.23
N SER A 107 -0.08 10.38 -0.24
CA SER A 107 1.12 10.55 0.58
C SER A 107 1.89 11.81 0.15
N ALA A 108 2.07 12.04 -1.16
CA ALA A 108 2.73 13.24 -1.66
C ALA A 108 2.02 14.51 -1.17
N LYS A 109 0.69 14.60 -1.31
CA LYS A 109 -0.06 15.76 -0.83
C LYS A 109 0.02 15.94 0.69
N ARG A 110 -0.02 14.82 1.43
CA ARG A 110 -0.02 14.83 2.90
C ARG A 110 1.29 15.34 3.49
N TYR A 111 2.42 14.97 2.89
CA TYR A 111 3.75 15.21 3.48
C TYR A 111 4.60 16.22 2.70
N ALA A 112 4.37 16.37 1.40
CA ALA A 112 5.06 17.37 0.57
C ALA A 112 4.27 18.68 0.41
N GLY A 113 2.95 18.62 0.54
CA GLY A 113 2.06 19.79 0.57
C GLY A 113 1.00 19.80 -0.54
N TYR A 114 0.10 20.77 -0.46
CA TYR A 114 -1.14 20.82 -1.26
C TYR A 114 -0.95 20.71 -2.78
N ASN A 115 0.06 21.40 -3.31
CA ASN A 115 0.35 21.46 -4.75
C ASN A 115 1.32 20.36 -5.20
N GLU A 116 1.75 19.49 -4.31
CA GLU A 116 2.66 18.42 -4.66
C GLU A 116 1.87 17.21 -5.14
N SER A 117 2.40 16.58 -6.19
CA SER A 117 1.91 15.33 -6.75
C SER A 117 3.12 14.48 -7.09
N ARG A 118 3.09 13.21 -6.70
CA ARG A 118 4.11 12.22 -7.04
C ARG A 118 3.41 10.88 -7.18
N ARG A 119 3.38 10.36 -8.39
CA ARG A 119 2.67 9.12 -8.73
C ARG A 119 3.61 8.18 -9.47
N PRO A 120 3.51 6.85 -9.30
CA PRO A 120 4.42 5.93 -9.97
C PRO A 120 4.19 5.95 -11.48
N ARG A 121 5.28 5.85 -12.23
CA ARG A 121 5.27 5.76 -13.69
C ARG A 121 5.07 4.31 -14.09
N PHE A 122 3.83 3.91 -14.37
CA PHE A 122 3.54 2.55 -14.82
C PHE A 122 3.68 2.40 -16.34
N VAL A 123 3.98 1.19 -16.79
CA VAL A 123 3.70 0.81 -18.19
C VAL A 123 2.18 0.79 -18.37
N GLN A 124 1.70 1.49 -19.39
CA GLN A 124 0.28 1.80 -19.56
C GLN A 124 -0.12 1.87 -21.05
N ASP A 125 -1.41 1.83 -21.33
CA ASP A 125 -1.99 2.06 -22.66
C ASP A 125 -2.29 3.56 -22.93
N GLU A 126 -2.88 3.87 -24.08
CA GLU A 126 -3.26 5.23 -24.46
C GLU A 126 -4.33 5.88 -23.56
N ASP A 127 -5.11 5.07 -22.82
CA ASP A 127 -6.09 5.53 -21.84
C ASP A 127 -5.47 5.71 -20.45
N CYS A 128 -4.15 5.54 -20.32
CA CYS A 128 -3.41 5.56 -19.07
C CYS A 128 -3.91 4.50 -18.08
N LYS A 129 -4.32 3.34 -18.58
CA LYS A 129 -4.61 2.15 -17.77
C LYS A 129 -3.34 1.31 -17.67
N PRO A 130 -3.00 0.79 -16.49
CA PRO A 130 -1.82 -0.06 -16.34
C PRO A 130 -1.89 -1.30 -17.24
N THR A 131 -0.83 -1.52 -18.00
CA THR A 131 -0.65 -2.73 -18.81
C THR A 131 -0.10 -3.83 -17.94
N VAL A 132 -0.91 -4.85 -17.64
CA VAL A 132 -0.47 -6.01 -16.85
C VAL A 132 0.08 -7.10 -17.78
N MET A 133 1.35 -7.44 -17.59
CA MET A 133 1.99 -8.52 -18.31
C MET A 133 1.69 -9.85 -17.63
N SER A 134 0.98 -10.76 -18.28
CA SER A 134 0.77 -12.11 -17.74
C SER A 134 1.87 -13.07 -18.20
N VAL A 135 2.46 -13.84 -17.27
CA VAL A 135 3.48 -14.84 -17.57
C VAL A 135 3.18 -16.16 -16.85
N ALA A 136 3.38 -17.26 -17.55
CA ALA A 136 3.26 -18.61 -16.99
C ALA A 136 4.61 -19.06 -16.44
N VAL A 137 4.60 -19.77 -15.32
CA VAL A 137 5.78 -20.43 -14.75
C VAL A 137 5.54 -21.93 -14.57
N GLU A 138 6.58 -22.72 -14.81
CA GLU A 138 6.57 -24.18 -14.78
C GLU A 138 7.51 -24.75 -13.70
N GLY A 139 7.25 -26.00 -13.30
CA GLY A 139 8.13 -26.74 -12.39
C GLY A 139 8.17 -26.18 -10.97
N LEU A 140 7.06 -25.59 -10.51
CA LEU A 140 6.86 -25.20 -9.12
C LEU A 140 6.04 -26.28 -8.40
N GLY A 141 6.45 -26.63 -7.18
CA GLY A 141 5.62 -27.40 -6.25
C GLY A 141 4.41 -26.58 -5.78
N GLU A 142 3.46 -27.21 -5.09
CA GLU A 142 2.36 -26.49 -4.43
C GLU A 142 2.89 -25.48 -3.41
N GLU A 143 3.86 -25.90 -2.61
CA GLU A 143 4.68 -25.06 -1.75
C GLU A 143 6.01 -24.76 -2.42
N HIS A 144 6.48 -23.52 -2.35
CA HIS A 144 7.71 -23.07 -3.00
C HIS A 144 8.23 -21.77 -2.39
N ALA A 145 9.52 -21.48 -2.56
CA ALA A 145 10.07 -20.21 -2.14
C ALA A 145 9.68 -19.08 -3.11
N MET A 146 9.39 -17.88 -2.61
CA MET A 146 9.09 -16.72 -3.48
C MET A 146 10.25 -16.43 -4.45
N GLY A 147 11.49 -16.63 -4.01
CA GLY A 147 12.69 -16.47 -4.85
C GLY A 147 12.73 -17.39 -6.07
N ASP A 148 12.28 -18.64 -5.94
CA ASP A 148 12.23 -19.59 -7.06
C ASP A 148 11.21 -19.15 -8.12
N VAL A 149 10.08 -18.60 -7.68
CA VAL A 149 9.05 -18.05 -8.57
C VAL A 149 9.57 -16.81 -9.28
N ARG A 150 10.27 -15.92 -8.56
CA ARG A 150 10.84 -14.70 -9.12
C ARG A 150 11.79 -14.99 -10.27
N GLU A 151 12.73 -15.91 -10.09
CA GLU A 151 13.71 -16.27 -11.12
C GLU A 151 13.01 -16.76 -12.40
N LYS A 152 12.04 -17.68 -12.24
CA LYS A 152 11.23 -18.20 -13.36
C LYS A 152 10.38 -17.12 -14.01
N ALA A 153 9.75 -16.25 -13.23
CA ALA A 153 8.93 -15.15 -13.73
C ALA A 153 9.78 -14.14 -14.52
N GLN A 154 10.97 -13.80 -14.03
CA GLN A 154 11.91 -12.93 -14.74
C GLN A 154 12.37 -13.56 -16.07
N GLU A 155 12.64 -14.85 -16.09
CA GLU A 155 12.95 -15.56 -17.34
C GLU A 155 11.76 -15.50 -18.32
N ALA A 156 10.54 -15.77 -17.85
CA ALA A 156 9.34 -15.70 -18.69
C ALA A 156 9.08 -14.27 -19.20
N VAL A 157 9.34 -13.24 -18.38
CA VAL A 157 9.31 -11.82 -18.81
C VAL A 157 10.36 -11.57 -19.89
N ARG A 158 11.61 -12.01 -19.70
CA ARG A 158 12.66 -11.85 -20.72
C ARG A 158 12.26 -12.49 -22.05
N GLN A 159 11.73 -13.71 -22.01
CA GLN A 159 11.24 -14.41 -23.20
C GLN A 159 10.11 -13.63 -23.89
N LYS A 160 9.20 -13.05 -23.12
CA LYS A 160 8.07 -12.28 -23.63
C LYS A 160 8.46 -10.92 -24.22
N VAL A 161 9.46 -10.25 -23.64
CA VAL A 161 10.04 -9.02 -24.19
C VAL A 161 10.88 -9.33 -25.44
N GLY A 162 11.62 -10.45 -25.44
CA GLY A 162 12.39 -10.93 -26.58
C GLY A 162 13.76 -10.26 -26.70
N ALA A 163 14.18 -9.96 -27.93
CA ALA A 163 15.48 -9.33 -28.17
C ALA A 163 15.51 -7.94 -27.52
N GLY A 164 16.54 -7.68 -26.70
CA GLY A 164 16.66 -6.43 -25.93
C GLY A 164 16.03 -6.48 -24.53
N ALA A 165 15.60 -7.65 -24.05
CA ALA A 165 15.04 -7.79 -22.71
C ALA A 165 15.95 -7.25 -21.58
N ASP A 166 17.26 -7.43 -21.69
CA ASP A 166 18.19 -6.94 -20.67
C ASP A 166 18.26 -5.41 -20.64
N GLU A 167 18.35 -4.75 -21.81
CA GLU A 167 18.26 -3.28 -21.93
C GLU A 167 16.89 -2.76 -21.45
N TRP A 168 15.82 -3.48 -21.75
CA TRP A 168 14.49 -3.13 -21.24
C TRP A 168 14.42 -3.22 -19.71
N LEU A 169 15.00 -4.25 -19.10
CA LEU A 169 15.08 -4.42 -17.64
C LEU A 169 15.96 -3.36 -16.96
N GLU A 170 16.89 -2.72 -17.67
CA GLU A 170 17.64 -1.56 -17.15
C GLU A 170 16.77 -0.32 -16.97
N THR A 171 15.55 -0.29 -17.50
CA THR A 171 14.61 0.85 -17.33
C THR A 171 13.28 0.43 -16.71
N HIS A 172 13.06 -0.86 -16.46
CA HIS A 172 11.81 -1.39 -15.94
C HIS A 172 11.99 -2.13 -14.61
N ARG A 173 11.28 -1.68 -13.58
CA ARG A 173 11.15 -2.39 -12.31
C ARG A 173 9.90 -3.26 -12.35
N LEU A 174 10.07 -4.54 -12.00
CA LEU A 174 8.95 -5.49 -12.02
C LEU A 174 8.16 -5.41 -10.71
N LEU A 175 6.83 -5.39 -10.83
CA LEU A 175 5.90 -5.57 -9.73
C LEU A 175 5.18 -6.91 -9.93
N LEU A 176 5.58 -7.92 -9.18
CA LEU A 176 5.22 -9.31 -9.43
C LEU A 176 4.08 -9.74 -8.50
N PHE A 177 3.03 -10.34 -9.06
CA PHE A 177 1.86 -10.83 -8.33
C PHE A 177 1.72 -12.34 -8.54
N TYR A 178 1.98 -13.14 -7.51
CA TYR A 178 2.14 -14.60 -7.62
C TYR A 178 0.85 -15.37 -7.32
N ASP A 179 0.12 -15.76 -8.36
CA ASP A 179 -0.98 -16.73 -8.32
C ASP A 179 -0.45 -18.13 -8.66
N THR A 180 0.47 -18.61 -7.82
CA THR A 180 1.27 -19.82 -8.09
C THR A 180 1.07 -20.95 -7.08
N GLY A 181 0.17 -20.83 -6.11
CA GLY A 181 -0.01 -21.78 -5.03
C GLY A 181 0.32 -21.16 -3.67
N LYS A 182 1.13 -21.85 -2.85
CA LYS A 182 1.50 -21.44 -1.50
C LYS A 182 2.98 -21.03 -1.44
N PRO A 183 3.33 -19.79 -1.80
CA PRO A 183 4.68 -19.29 -1.55
C PRO A 183 4.98 -19.22 -0.04
N ASP A 184 6.25 -19.29 0.33
CA ASP A 184 6.74 -19.23 1.72
C ASP A 184 6.70 -17.82 2.36
N GLY A 185 6.06 -16.85 1.69
CA GLY A 185 6.02 -15.46 2.11
C GLY A 185 4.89 -14.66 1.50
N CYS A 186 4.60 -13.53 2.14
CA CYS A 186 3.52 -12.62 1.77
C CYS A 186 3.99 -11.60 0.72
N GLY A 187 5.17 -11.02 0.93
CA GLY A 187 5.81 -10.05 0.05
C GLY A 187 7.31 -9.97 0.31
N THR A 188 8.04 -9.53 -0.70
CA THR A 188 9.44 -9.14 -0.55
C THR A 188 9.81 -8.17 -1.70
N ALA A 189 10.92 -7.47 -1.53
CA ALA A 189 11.40 -6.53 -2.53
C ALA A 189 12.92 -6.56 -2.64
N GLY A 190 13.39 -6.34 -3.87
CA GLY A 190 14.78 -6.08 -4.16
C GLY A 190 15.05 -4.60 -4.06
N ALA A 191 15.72 -4.17 -3.00
CA ALA A 191 16.21 -2.80 -2.92
C ALA A 191 17.58 -2.67 -3.63
N PRO A 192 17.85 -1.52 -4.28
CA PRO A 192 19.22 -1.06 -4.40
C PRO A 192 19.86 -1.02 -3.01
N GLY A 193 21.14 -1.39 -2.86
CA GLY A 193 21.80 -1.36 -1.53
C GLY A 193 21.64 0.00 -0.81
N PRO A 194 21.84 0.10 0.51
CA PRO A 194 21.49 1.30 1.30
C PRO A 194 22.17 2.61 0.82
N ASP A 195 23.34 2.49 0.17
CA ASP A 195 24.07 3.60 -0.47
C ASP A 195 23.55 3.98 -1.86
N SER A 196 22.76 3.11 -2.45
CA SER A 196 22.13 3.31 -3.75
C SER A 196 20.90 4.22 -3.62
N ARG A 197 20.63 4.89 -4.73
CA ARG A 197 19.88 6.14 -4.79
C ARG A 197 18.48 5.88 -5.34
N ALA A 198 17.56 6.82 -5.10
CA ALA A 198 16.22 6.78 -5.68
C ALA A 198 16.20 6.86 -7.23
N ASP A 199 17.34 7.21 -7.84
CA ASP A 199 17.59 7.21 -9.29
C ASP A 199 18.15 5.87 -9.81
N SER A 200 18.42 4.89 -8.94
CA SER A 200 18.93 3.58 -9.35
C SER A 200 17.87 2.83 -10.14
N HIS A 201 18.22 2.32 -11.31
CA HIS A 201 17.25 1.60 -12.13
C HIS A 201 17.01 0.15 -11.72
N SER A 202 17.78 -0.40 -10.79
CA SER A 202 17.52 -1.73 -10.24
C SER A 202 16.36 -1.70 -9.24
N GLY A 203 15.70 -2.84 -9.11
CA GLY A 203 14.67 -3.07 -8.10
C GLY A 203 13.51 -3.89 -8.63
N TRP A 204 12.80 -4.53 -7.72
CA TRP A 204 11.57 -5.25 -7.97
C TRP A 204 10.80 -5.35 -6.66
N ALA A 205 9.49 -5.50 -6.75
CA ALA A 205 8.63 -5.83 -5.62
C ALA A 205 7.78 -7.03 -6.00
N GLU A 206 7.52 -7.92 -5.05
CA GLU A 206 6.69 -9.10 -5.29
C GLU A 206 5.76 -9.36 -4.12
N VAL A 207 4.55 -9.82 -4.42
CA VAL A 207 3.56 -10.23 -3.43
C VAL A 207 2.94 -11.56 -3.84
N SER A 208 2.70 -12.41 -2.87
CA SER A 208 1.86 -13.59 -3.05
C SER A 208 0.42 -13.17 -3.37
N TRP A 209 -0.32 -13.99 -4.11
CA TRP A 209 -1.72 -13.68 -4.42
C TRP A 209 -2.52 -13.43 -3.15
N ASP A 210 -2.27 -14.21 -2.09
CA ASP A 210 -2.98 -14.09 -0.82
C ASP A 210 -2.76 -12.78 -0.07
N CYS A 211 -1.68 -12.08 -0.41
CA CYS A 211 -1.35 -10.77 0.09
C CYS A 211 -1.43 -9.67 -0.98
N ALA A 212 -1.94 -9.96 -2.18
CA ALA A 212 -1.95 -9.04 -3.30
C ALA A 212 -2.97 -7.90 -3.11
N GLY A 213 -2.62 -6.95 -2.24
CA GLY A 213 -3.37 -5.75 -1.93
C GLY A 213 -2.54 -4.47 -2.12
N GLU A 214 -3.23 -3.32 -2.04
CA GLU A 214 -2.64 -1.99 -2.07
C GLU A 214 -1.56 -1.85 -0.99
N GLY A 215 -1.87 -2.22 0.26
CA GLY A 215 -0.99 -2.01 1.41
C GLY A 215 0.30 -2.82 1.27
N ALA A 216 0.18 -4.11 0.99
CA ALA A 216 1.33 -4.99 0.75
C ALA A 216 2.18 -4.52 -0.43
N MET A 217 1.59 -4.25 -1.60
CA MET A 217 2.37 -3.82 -2.76
C MET A 217 3.01 -2.44 -2.54
N THR A 218 2.30 -1.50 -1.92
CA THR A 218 2.83 -0.17 -1.57
C THR A 218 4.02 -0.29 -0.61
N HIS A 219 3.92 -1.19 0.39
CA HIS A 219 5.01 -1.53 1.30
C HIS A 219 6.22 -2.11 0.57
N GLU A 220 6.02 -3.10 -0.30
CA GLU A 220 7.15 -3.67 -1.03
C GLU A 220 7.77 -2.67 -2.02
N MET A 221 6.96 -1.80 -2.61
CA MET A 221 7.43 -0.78 -3.55
C MET A 221 8.34 0.28 -2.91
N ILE A 222 8.21 0.61 -1.63
CA ILE A 222 9.09 1.62 -1.01
C ILE A 222 10.54 1.16 -0.92
N HIS A 223 10.78 -0.15 -0.81
CA HIS A 223 12.13 -0.71 -0.80
C HIS A 223 12.88 -0.45 -2.11
N ASN A 224 12.17 -0.34 -3.24
CA ASN A 224 12.79 0.04 -4.52
C ASN A 224 13.43 1.43 -4.49
N PHE A 225 13.11 2.26 -3.50
CA PHE A 225 13.70 3.58 -3.33
C PHE A 225 14.80 3.64 -2.26
N GLY A 226 15.30 2.47 -1.83
CA GLY A 226 16.40 2.35 -0.87
C GLY A 226 15.96 2.47 0.59
N VAL A 227 14.67 2.22 0.89
CA VAL A 227 14.18 2.04 2.26
C VAL A 227 14.51 0.62 2.72
N THR A 228 15.03 0.48 3.94
CA THR A 228 15.45 -0.81 4.52
C THR A 228 14.77 -1.04 5.85
N HIS A 229 14.61 -2.32 6.20
CA HIS A 229 14.11 -2.75 7.51
C HIS A 229 14.82 -2.07 8.69
N CYS A 230 14.03 -1.54 9.62
CA CYS A 230 14.49 -0.87 10.83
C CYS A 230 15.20 -1.77 11.85
N ASP A 231 15.10 -3.11 11.71
CA ASP A 231 15.69 -4.11 12.60
C ASP A 231 16.40 -5.22 11.77
N GLU A 232 17.60 -5.63 12.19
CA GLU A 232 18.39 -6.70 11.54
C GLU A 232 17.83 -8.11 11.80
N ASP A 233 16.84 -8.26 12.68
CA ASP A 233 16.28 -9.56 13.07
C ASP A 233 15.30 -10.07 12.00
N LYS A 234 15.80 -10.98 11.15
CA LYS A 234 15.17 -11.42 9.88
C LYS A 234 13.94 -12.33 10.05
N ALA A 235 13.43 -12.51 11.26
CA ALA A 235 12.26 -13.34 11.54
C ALA A 235 10.96 -12.55 11.34
N GLN A 236 10.69 -12.13 10.10
CA GLN A 236 9.43 -11.54 9.59
C GLN A 236 8.87 -10.32 10.37
N GLY A 237 8.96 -9.16 9.71
CA GLY A 237 8.06 -8.02 9.92
C GLY A 237 8.56 -6.95 10.88
N ASN A 238 9.14 -5.87 10.34
CA ASN A 238 8.71 -4.51 10.67
C ASN A 238 9.38 -3.49 9.76
N ASP A 239 8.59 -2.80 8.94
CA ASP A 239 8.97 -1.47 8.47
C ASP A 239 7.80 -0.49 8.40
N PRO A 240 7.76 0.44 9.34
CA PRO A 240 7.21 1.77 9.12
C PRO A 240 8.33 2.82 8.94
N ILE A 241 9.31 2.47 8.09
CA ILE A 241 10.37 3.29 7.42
C ILE A 241 11.66 3.60 8.24
N CYS A 242 12.85 3.18 7.76
CA CYS A 242 14.19 3.66 8.21
C CYS A 242 15.26 3.76 7.08
N ARG A 243 16.26 4.67 7.26
CA ARG A 243 17.51 4.75 6.46
C ARG A 243 18.73 5.14 7.33
N GLY A 244 19.54 4.16 7.72
CA GLY A 244 20.73 4.31 8.58
C GLY A 244 20.67 3.38 9.80
N TYR A 245 21.67 2.51 9.94
CA TYR A 245 21.71 1.26 10.70
C TYR A 245 21.69 1.36 12.25
N ASP A 246 20.99 2.29 12.89
CA ASP A 246 21.04 2.40 14.37
C ASP A 246 20.19 3.55 14.94
N GLU A 247 18.86 3.43 14.86
CA GLU A 247 17.87 4.28 15.57
C GLU A 247 17.44 5.58 14.86
N THR A 248 16.15 5.62 14.55
CA THR A 248 15.31 6.80 14.29
C THR A 248 15.56 7.61 13.01
N PRO A 249 14.46 8.04 12.34
CA PRO A 249 13.09 8.05 12.84
C PRO A 249 12.21 6.90 12.33
N ARG A 250 11.64 6.09 13.24
CA ARG A 250 10.55 5.13 12.94
C ARG A 250 9.21 5.84 12.91
N CYS A 251 8.37 5.56 11.93
CA CYS A 251 6.98 6.00 11.96
C CYS A 251 6.19 5.10 12.94
N SER A 252 5.86 5.62 14.12
CA SER A 252 5.20 4.85 15.20
C SER A 252 3.68 4.83 15.10
N SER A 253 3.13 5.42 14.05
CA SER A 253 1.69 5.43 13.85
C SER A 253 1.26 4.04 13.40
N PRO A 254 0.15 3.47 13.92
CA PRO A 254 -0.46 2.26 13.36
C PRO A 254 -0.71 2.35 11.85
N ARG A 255 -0.76 3.58 11.33
CA ARG A 255 -0.96 3.93 9.93
C ARG A 255 0.26 3.74 9.05
N SER A 256 1.43 3.57 9.64
CA SER A 256 2.71 3.63 8.94
C SER A 256 3.03 2.41 8.08
N GLY A 257 2.26 1.33 8.18
CA GLY A 257 2.31 0.23 7.22
C GLY A 257 1.68 0.55 5.86
N ALA A 258 0.81 1.56 5.78
CA ALA A 258 0.11 1.95 4.55
C ALA A 258 0.45 3.37 4.07
N VAL A 259 1.11 4.20 4.89
CA VAL A 259 1.57 5.52 4.47
C VAL A 259 3.03 5.49 4.05
N LEU A 260 3.32 6.08 2.91
CA LEU A 260 4.64 6.05 2.28
C LEU A 260 5.65 7.03 2.91
N ASP A 261 5.20 7.89 3.82
CA ASP A 261 6.00 8.86 4.58
C ASP A 261 5.24 9.13 5.90
N CYS A 262 5.92 9.66 6.91
CA CYS A 262 5.27 10.11 8.15
C CYS A 262 5.65 11.53 8.57
N GLY A 263 6.22 12.32 7.66
CA GLY A 263 6.50 13.74 7.87
C GLY A 263 7.55 14.01 8.94
N ARG A 264 8.46 13.05 9.16
CA ARG A 264 9.63 13.29 10.02
C ARG A 264 10.72 13.90 9.15
N ASP A 265 11.09 15.14 9.46
CA ASP A 265 11.91 16.02 8.60
C ASP A 265 13.20 15.37 8.08
N ASP A 266 13.80 14.45 8.85
CA ASP A 266 15.03 13.74 8.47
C ASP A 266 14.88 12.86 7.22
N PHE A 267 13.64 12.53 6.85
CA PHE A 267 13.27 11.63 5.75
C PHE A 267 12.18 12.24 4.85
N ALA A 268 12.43 13.44 4.32
CA ALA A 268 11.57 14.14 3.37
C ALA A 268 11.46 13.41 2.01
N TYR A 269 10.76 12.27 1.98
CA TYR A 269 10.68 11.33 0.86
C TYR A 269 9.92 11.89 -0.35
N PHE A 270 8.77 12.52 -0.11
CA PHE A 270 7.99 13.16 -1.18
C PHE A 270 8.24 14.66 -1.32
N HIS A 271 8.85 15.31 -0.32
CA HIS A 271 9.07 16.74 -0.38
C HIS A 271 10.29 17.07 -1.27
N PRO A 272 10.14 17.80 -2.38
CA PRO A 272 11.23 18.02 -3.35
C PRO A 272 12.40 18.85 -2.81
N ARG A 273 12.18 19.54 -1.68
CA ARG A 273 13.13 20.41 -1.00
C ARG A 273 13.28 19.97 0.46
N PRO A 274 14.07 18.94 0.77
CA PRO A 274 14.25 18.48 2.14
C PRO A 274 14.63 19.62 3.09
N ALA A 275 14.21 19.54 4.35
CA ALA A 275 14.51 20.58 5.33
C ALA A 275 16.03 20.75 5.50
N LYS A 276 16.49 22.00 5.68
CA LYS A 276 17.92 22.31 5.80
C LYS A 276 18.51 21.58 7.02
N GLY A 277 19.63 20.88 6.82
CA GLY A 277 20.33 20.14 7.88
C GLY A 277 20.01 18.64 7.91
N THR A 278 19.02 18.19 7.14
CA THR A 278 18.69 16.76 7.00
C THR A 278 19.70 16.05 6.09
N PRO A 279 19.90 14.71 6.22
CA PRO A 279 20.77 13.96 5.33
C PRO A 279 20.42 14.13 3.84
N LEU A 280 19.12 14.18 3.51
CA LEU A 280 18.64 14.35 2.13
C LEU A 280 18.87 15.75 1.58
N ALA A 281 18.96 16.79 2.42
CA ALA A 281 19.30 18.15 1.95
C ALA A 281 20.74 18.22 1.43
N GLY A 282 21.67 17.45 2.01
CA GLY A 282 23.05 17.32 1.52
C GLY A 282 23.24 16.34 0.36
N LYS A 283 22.25 15.46 0.12
CA LYS A 283 22.28 14.41 -0.90
C LYS A 283 20.99 14.42 -1.73
N PRO A 284 20.69 15.48 -2.49
CA PRO A 284 19.40 15.62 -3.18
C PRO A 284 19.09 14.51 -4.19
N ALA A 285 20.10 13.87 -4.80
CA ALA A 285 19.91 12.72 -5.70
C ALA A 285 19.38 11.46 -4.99
N GLN A 286 19.47 11.41 -3.65
CA GLN A 286 18.92 10.33 -2.84
C GLN A 286 17.46 10.57 -2.43
N ASN A 287 16.88 11.72 -2.79
CA ASN A 287 15.49 12.06 -2.48
C ASN A 287 14.54 11.42 -3.52
N VAL A 288 13.58 10.65 -3.04
CA VAL A 288 12.59 9.95 -3.87
C VAL A 288 11.70 10.89 -4.66
N ALA A 289 11.47 12.11 -4.16
CA ALA A 289 10.77 13.16 -4.90
C ALA A 289 11.40 13.48 -6.27
N ARG A 290 12.63 13.00 -6.55
CA ARG A 290 13.37 13.13 -7.81
C ARG A 290 13.57 11.81 -8.55
N SER A 291 12.96 10.72 -8.10
CA SER A 291 13.11 9.40 -8.74
C SER A 291 12.59 9.45 -10.19
N PRO A 292 13.30 8.85 -11.16
CA PRO A 292 12.85 8.76 -12.54
C PRO A 292 11.63 7.86 -12.72
N TYR A 293 11.27 7.10 -11.68
CA TYR A 293 10.10 6.22 -11.63
C TYR A 293 8.83 6.91 -11.11
N LEU A 294 8.90 8.20 -10.79
CA LEU A 294 7.74 8.99 -10.38
C LEU A 294 7.46 10.07 -11.43
N ILE A 295 6.18 10.36 -11.61
CA ILE A 295 5.67 11.48 -12.38
C ILE A 295 5.34 12.59 -11.37
N SER A 296 5.89 13.77 -11.57
CA SER A 296 5.48 14.97 -10.82
C SER A 296 4.27 15.62 -11.49
N ASP A 297 3.61 16.59 -10.85
CA ASP A 297 2.59 17.47 -11.43
C ASP A 297 1.30 16.88 -12.04
N LYS A 298 1.16 15.55 -12.13
CA LYS A 298 -0.06 14.87 -12.61
C LYS A 298 -0.98 14.45 -11.46
N ALA A 299 -1.64 15.41 -10.81
CA ALA A 299 -2.56 15.10 -9.71
C ALA A 299 -3.65 14.08 -10.11
N ALA A 300 -4.00 13.19 -9.17
CA ALA A 300 -5.07 12.21 -9.38
C ALA A 300 -6.40 12.93 -9.67
N GLN A 301 -7.11 12.44 -10.68
CA GLN A 301 -8.42 12.97 -11.03
C GLN A 301 -9.49 12.42 -10.07
N PRO A 302 -10.57 13.18 -9.80
CA PRO A 302 -11.72 12.65 -9.10
C PRO A 302 -12.34 11.46 -9.83
N VAL A 303 -12.83 10.48 -9.07
CA VAL A 303 -13.38 9.22 -9.57
C VAL A 303 -14.84 9.16 -9.19
N ALA A 304 -15.71 9.04 -10.19
CA ALA A 304 -17.14 8.83 -9.98
C ALA A 304 -17.43 7.33 -9.97
N ALA A 305 -18.06 6.84 -8.90
CA ALA A 305 -18.46 5.45 -8.75
C ALA A 305 -19.60 5.32 -7.75
N ARG A 306 -20.36 4.24 -7.85
CA ARG A 306 -21.26 3.79 -6.77
C ARG A 306 -20.45 3.03 -5.73
N LEU A 307 -20.78 3.19 -4.46
CA LEU A 307 -20.16 2.44 -3.37
C LEU A 307 -21.11 1.29 -2.99
N ALA A 308 -20.84 0.08 -3.45
CA ALA A 308 -21.67 -1.08 -3.16
C ALA A 308 -21.15 -1.86 -1.96
N ASP A 309 -22.03 -2.25 -1.05
CA ASP A 309 -21.73 -3.23 -0.02
C ASP A 309 -21.13 -4.50 -0.65
N ALA A 310 -19.99 -4.92 -0.13
CA ALA A 310 -19.24 -6.06 -0.66
C ALA A 310 -20.01 -7.38 -0.52
N GLU A 311 -20.86 -7.53 0.49
CA GLU A 311 -21.60 -8.78 0.76
C GLU A 311 -22.98 -8.79 0.11
N GLY A 312 -23.77 -7.73 0.32
CA GLY A 312 -25.15 -7.64 -0.14
C GLY A 312 -25.34 -6.99 -1.51
N GLY A 313 -24.29 -6.39 -2.08
CA GLY A 313 -24.27 -5.80 -3.42
C GLY A 313 -25.14 -4.55 -3.61
N LYS A 314 -25.85 -4.09 -2.56
CA LYS A 314 -26.62 -2.84 -2.49
C LYS A 314 -25.70 -1.64 -2.46
N CYS A 315 -26.15 -0.49 -2.95
CA CYS A 315 -25.37 0.73 -3.02
C CYS A 315 -25.67 1.66 -1.85
N LEU A 316 -24.61 2.29 -1.34
CA LEU A 316 -24.68 3.36 -0.37
C LEU A 316 -25.40 4.57 -0.99
N ALA A 317 -26.50 4.94 -0.36
CA ALA A 317 -27.45 5.93 -0.83
C ALA A 317 -27.74 6.97 0.28
N PRO A 318 -28.21 8.17 -0.09
CA PRO A 318 -28.57 9.19 0.89
C PRO A 318 -29.92 8.84 1.55
N ASP A 319 -30.04 9.14 2.84
CA ASP A 319 -31.32 9.14 3.58
C ASP A 319 -31.44 10.42 4.39
N GLY A 320 -31.94 11.49 3.76
CA GLY A 320 -31.92 12.84 4.33
C GLY A 320 -30.49 13.38 4.51
N ASP A 321 -30.06 13.53 5.77
CA ASP A 321 -28.67 13.85 6.14
C ASP A 321 -27.89 12.58 6.56
N GLY A 322 -28.55 11.42 6.62
CA GLY A 322 -27.95 10.13 6.89
C GLY A 322 -27.62 9.34 5.62
N LEU A 323 -27.31 8.06 5.82
CA LEU A 323 -26.99 7.10 4.76
C LEU A 323 -27.77 5.80 4.98
N THR A 324 -28.08 5.11 3.89
CA THR A 324 -28.72 3.79 3.87
C THR A 324 -28.17 2.93 2.74
N LEU A 325 -28.49 1.64 2.71
CA LEU A 325 -28.24 0.74 1.59
C LEU A 325 -29.51 0.53 0.75
N ALA A 326 -29.44 0.92 -0.53
CA ALA A 326 -30.53 0.76 -1.48
C ALA A 326 -30.12 -0.10 -2.69
N ALA A 327 -31.08 -0.50 -3.52
CA ALA A 327 -30.74 -1.13 -4.80
C ALA A 327 -29.91 -0.16 -5.66
N CYS A 328 -28.85 -0.66 -6.29
CA CYS A 328 -28.00 0.14 -7.16
C CYS A 328 -28.76 0.56 -8.42
N GLY A 329 -28.78 1.85 -8.75
CA GLY A 329 -29.39 2.33 -10.00
C GLY A 329 -29.73 3.81 -10.12
N GLY A 330 -29.37 4.66 -9.15
CA GLY A 330 -29.64 6.11 -9.18
C GLY A 330 -28.40 6.98 -9.39
N ASP A 331 -28.59 8.19 -9.91
CA ASP A 331 -27.54 9.23 -10.00
C ASP A 331 -27.20 9.81 -8.62
N ASP A 332 -28.19 9.80 -7.72
CA ASP A 332 -28.07 10.16 -6.30
C ASP A 332 -27.27 9.13 -5.47
N GLN A 333 -26.78 8.07 -6.11
CA GLN A 333 -25.88 7.06 -5.53
C GLN A 333 -24.47 7.13 -6.13
N THR A 334 -24.22 8.09 -7.03
CA THR A 334 -22.90 8.27 -7.66
C THR A 334 -22.02 9.14 -6.78
N TRP A 335 -21.05 8.51 -6.15
CA TRP A 335 -20.07 9.16 -5.30
C TRP A 335 -18.88 9.64 -6.12
N VAL A 336 -18.43 10.86 -5.86
CA VAL A 336 -17.16 11.36 -6.37
C VAL A 336 -16.12 11.26 -5.26
N ARG A 337 -15.16 10.35 -5.45
CA ARG A 337 -13.96 10.21 -4.60
C ARG A 337 -12.86 11.11 -5.14
N GLU A 338 -12.31 11.98 -4.29
CA GLU A 338 -11.18 12.85 -4.65
C GLU A 338 -10.12 12.86 -3.54
N ILE A 339 -8.86 13.09 -3.90
CA ILE A 339 -7.78 13.31 -2.93
C ILE A 339 -7.70 14.80 -2.61
N SER A 340 -8.02 15.17 -1.37
CA SER A 340 -7.89 16.54 -0.89
C SER A 340 -6.44 17.02 -0.94
N GLY A 341 -6.26 18.34 -0.94
CA GLY A 341 -4.95 18.95 -0.82
C GLY A 341 -4.18 18.69 0.48
N HIS A 342 -4.72 17.91 1.41
CA HIS A 342 -4.00 17.41 2.58
C HIS A 342 -3.72 15.90 2.50
N GLY A 343 -3.93 15.30 1.33
CA GLY A 343 -3.67 13.89 1.10
C GLY A 343 -4.66 12.96 1.79
N TRP A 344 -5.91 13.39 2.00
CA TRP A 344 -7.00 12.56 2.51
C TRP A 344 -8.08 12.41 1.45
N PHE A 345 -8.73 11.25 1.39
CA PHE A 345 -9.89 11.08 0.53
C PHE A 345 -11.07 11.91 1.02
N LYS A 346 -11.82 12.44 0.08
CA LYS A 346 -13.14 13.01 0.27
C LYS A 346 -14.13 12.26 -0.61
N PHE A 347 -15.30 11.97 -0.07
CA PHE A 347 -16.39 11.32 -0.80
C PHE A 347 -17.54 12.32 -0.91
N LYS A 348 -17.90 12.70 -2.13
CA LYS A 348 -18.98 13.64 -2.44
C LYS A 348 -20.17 12.89 -3.02
N LEU A 349 -21.37 13.33 -2.69
CA LEU A 349 -22.63 12.88 -3.25
C LEU A 349 -23.46 14.10 -3.61
N GLY A 350 -23.49 14.45 -4.90
CA GLY A 350 -24.00 15.75 -5.35
C GLY A 350 -23.22 16.91 -4.71
N GLU A 351 -23.92 17.81 -4.03
CA GLU A 351 -23.34 18.97 -3.33
C GLU A 351 -22.90 18.69 -1.88
N LYS A 352 -23.21 17.48 -1.37
CA LYS A 352 -22.86 17.07 -0.01
C LYS A 352 -21.61 16.19 0.02
N CYS A 353 -20.96 16.14 1.17
CA CYS A 353 -19.77 15.36 1.44
C CYS A 353 -20.03 14.42 2.61
N LEU A 354 -19.44 13.22 2.57
CA LEU A 354 -19.36 12.32 3.70
C LEU A 354 -18.59 13.01 4.84
N ALA A 355 -19.22 13.10 6.01
CA ALA A 355 -18.68 13.71 7.21
C ALA A 355 -18.84 12.78 8.43
N LYS A 356 -17.95 12.94 9.40
CA LYS A 356 -18.07 12.28 10.71
C LYS A 356 -18.97 13.12 11.60
N GLY A 357 -20.19 12.64 11.82
CA GLY A 357 -21.18 13.25 12.70
C GLY A 357 -20.90 13.01 14.19
N GLU A 358 -21.85 13.45 15.02
CA GLU A 358 -21.80 13.24 16.47
C GLU A 358 -21.77 11.75 16.83
N GLY A 359 -20.98 11.36 17.83
CA GLY A 359 -20.81 9.95 18.20
C GLY A 359 -20.05 9.11 17.17
N GLY A 360 -19.58 9.71 16.06
CA GLY A 360 -18.82 9.04 15.02
C GLY A 360 -19.66 8.42 13.90
N SER A 361 -20.96 8.70 13.84
CA SER A 361 -21.83 8.22 12.76
C SER A 361 -21.47 8.87 11.41
N PRO A 362 -21.60 8.15 10.28
CA PRO A 362 -21.45 8.75 8.97
C PRO A 362 -22.67 9.59 8.61
N VAL A 363 -22.46 10.82 8.16
CA VAL A 363 -23.53 11.75 7.74
C VAL A 363 -23.14 12.47 6.44
N LEU A 364 -24.12 13.10 5.80
CA LEU A 364 -23.94 13.97 4.65
C LEU A 364 -24.08 15.44 5.06
N GLU A 365 -23.02 16.20 4.86
CA GLU A 365 -22.98 17.64 5.15
C GLU A 365 -22.60 18.46 3.91
N ALA A 366 -22.82 19.77 3.95
CA ALA A 366 -22.30 20.66 2.92
C ALA A 366 -20.77 20.48 2.78
N CYS A 367 -20.29 20.36 1.55
CA CYS A 367 -18.86 20.15 1.32
C CYS A 367 -18.01 21.32 1.82
N ALA A 368 -17.06 21.02 2.71
CA ALA A 368 -16.14 21.98 3.30
C ALA A 368 -14.69 21.46 3.26
N LYS A 369 -13.72 22.34 3.54
CA LYS A 369 -12.31 21.96 3.68
C LYS A 369 -11.96 21.65 5.14
N THR A 370 -12.79 20.84 5.79
CA THR A 370 -12.66 20.54 7.21
C THR A 370 -12.15 19.13 7.45
N ALA A 371 -11.44 18.99 8.55
CA ALA A 371 -10.97 17.73 9.10
C ALA A 371 -12.03 16.63 9.22
N GLY A 372 -13.30 16.99 9.44
CA GLY A 372 -14.41 16.07 9.64
C GLY A 372 -14.87 15.37 8.36
N GLN A 373 -14.40 15.81 7.19
CA GLN A 373 -14.72 15.24 5.87
C GLN A 373 -13.53 14.53 5.24
N HIS A 374 -12.49 14.26 6.02
CA HIS A 374 -11.26 13.63 5.56
C HIS A 374 -11.23 12.17 5.97
N TRP A 375 -11.05 11.31 4.98
CA TRP A 375 -11.13 9.87 5.10
C TRP A 375 -9.88 9.22 4.53
N TRP A 376 -9.67 7.97 4.89
CA TRP A 376 -8.79 7.07 4.16
C TRP A 376 -9.57 5.79 3.81
N VAL A 377 -9.01 4.96 2.94
CA VAL A 377 -9.55 3.62 2.66
C VAL A 377 -8.57 2.60 3.23
N GLU A 378 -9.10 1.60 3.92
CA GLU A 378 -8.35 0.44 4.37
C GLU A 378 -8.73 -0.73 3.47
N GLU A 379 -7.74 -1.36 2.86
CA GLU A 379 -7.97 -2.58 2.08
C GLU A 379 -8.55 -3.68 2.96
N ASN A 380 -9.48 -4.45 2.40
CA ASN A 380 -9.91 -5.68 3.07
C ASN A 380 -8.90 -6.81 2.84
N GLN A 381 -8.72 -7.61 3.88
CA GLN A 381 -7.92 -8.84 3.86
C GLN A 381 -8.82 -10.05 3.52
N GLY A 382 -8.21 -11.15 3.06
CA GLY A 382 -8.92 -12.43 2.84
C GLY A 382 -9.91 -12.43 1.67
N ASP A 383 -11.06 -13.10 1.83
CA ASP A 383 -12.06 -13.33 0.76
C ASP A 383 -12.79 -12.06 0.27
N ALA A 384 -12.65 -10.95 1.00
CA ALA A 384 -13.29 -9.67 0.70
C ALA A 384 -12.34 -8.63 0.06
N ARG A 385 -11.19 -9.06 -0.48
CA ARG A 385 -10.09 -8.22 -1.03
C ARG A 385 -10.47 -7.11 -2.01
N ASN A 386 -11.62 -7.23 -2.65
CA ASN A 386 -12.12 -6.27 -3.63
C ASN A 386 -12.91 -5.11 -2.99
N GLY A 387 -13.10 -5.12 -1.67
CA GLY A 387 -13.72 -4.02 -0.93
C GLY A 387 -12.73 -3.27 -0.04
N TYR A 388 -13.16 -2.10 0.42
CA TYR A 388 -12.41 -1.27 1.35
C TYR A 388 -13.31 -0.77 2.50
N GLY A 389 -12.72 -0.65 3.67
CA GLY A 389 -13.29 0.09 4.79
C GLY A 389 -13.03 1.58 4.62
N ILE A 390 -14.07 2.42 4.71
CA ILE A 390 -13.91 3.87 4.71
C ILE A 390 -13.73 4.31 6.15
N VAL A 391 -12.55 4.77 6.54
CA VAL A 391 -12.24 5.10 7.93
C VAL A 391 -11.90 6.59 8.04
N HIS A 392 -12.38 7.23 9.11
CA HIS A 392 -12.15 8.67 9.29
C HIS A 392 -10.67 8.95 9.56
N ARG A 393 -10.17 10.12 9.16
CA ARG A 393 -8.75 10.49 9.40
C ARG A 393 -8.33 10.48 10.86
N SER A 394 -9.26 10.48 11.82
CA SER A 394 -8.94 10.33 13.25
C SER A 394 -8.72 8.88 13.68
N GLY A 395 -9.00 7.92 12.80
CA GLY A 395 -9.07 6.49 13.10
C GLY A 395 -10.40 6.10 13.71
N GLY A 396 -10.48 4.84 14.12
CA GLY A 396 -11.69 4.20 14.64
C GLY A 396 -12.20 3.12 13.69
N GLU A 397 -13.42 2.66 13.94
CA GLU A 397 -14.10 1.70 13.07
C GLU A 397 -14.38 2.30 11.68
N PRO A 398 -14.45 1.45 10.63
CA PRO A 398 -14.98 1.84 9.33
C PRO A 398 -16.41 2.38 9.42
N VAL A 399 -16.77 3.21 8.45
CA VAL A 399 -18.14 3.61 8.17
C VAL A 399 -19.02 2.37 8.12
N ALA A 400 -20.03 2.34 8.99
CA ALA A 400 -21.00 1.27 9.06
C ALA A 400 -22.38 1.82 8.70
N VAL A 401 -23.04 1.21 7.71
CA VAL A 401 -24.39 1.58 7.28
C VAL A 401 -25.21 0.32 7.05
N ASP A 402 -26.34 0.19 7.74
CA ASP A 402 -27.22 -0.98 7.69
C ASP A 402 -26.49 -2.32 7.90
N GLY A 403 -25.41 -2.31 8.71
CA GLY A 403 -24.57 -3.47 8.99
C GLY A 403 -23.37 -3.65 8.05
N ALA A 404 -23.38 -3.05 6.87
CA ALA A 404 -22.24 -3.09 5.95
C ALA A 404 -21.11 -2.18 6.43
N LYS A 405 -19.88 -2.71 6.45
CA LYS A 405 -18.64 -1.99 6.79
C LYS A 405 -17.64 -1.89 5.64
N THR A 406 -17.88 -2.63 4.57
CA THR A 406 -17.00 -2.75 3.43
C THR A 406 -17.73 -2.38 2.17
N PHE A 407 -17.09 -1.55 1.36
CA PHE A 407 -17.65 -1.08 0.09
C PHE A 407 -16.71 -1.37 -1.07
N VAL A 408 -17.28 -1.67 -2.23
CA VAL A 408 -16.61 -1.86 -3.52
C VAL A 408 -17.06 -0.72 -4.42
N MET A 409 -16.14 -0.12 -5.19
CA MET A 409 -16.53 0.82 -6.24
C MET A 409 -17.18 0.06 -7.39
N LYS A 410 -18.28 0.59 -7.92
CA LYS A 410 -18.94 0.11 -9.14
C LYS A 410 -19.14 1.27 -10.11
N GLY A 411 -18.92 1.00 -11.40
CA GLY A 411 -19.09 1.97 -12.49
C GLY A 411 -20.55 2.36 -12.73
#